data_AF-A0A8V0Y4I2-F1
#
_entry.id   AF-A0A8V0Y4I2-F1
#
_cell.length_a   1.000
_cell.length_b   1.000
_cell.length_c   1.000
_cell.angle_alpha   90.00
_cell.angle_beta   90.00
_cell.angle_gamma   90.00
#
_symmetry.space_group_name_H-M   'P 1'
#
loop_
_entity.id
_entity.type
_entity.pdbx_description
1 polymer ?
#
loop_
_entity_poly.entity_id
_entity_poly.type
_entity_poly.pdbx_seq_one_letter_code
_entity_poly.pdbx_strand_id
1 'polypeptide(L)'
;HLLSPVLAAVLAVCGAQCPTAADLKPANGTRLCAQLYTEDSVYYDRCCAGNSLAVPPGADVPYMPTGWAGEVSSLVVGTRCELTVWSRAGKGGSTKHFSAGVYPRLQEVRRGLFRDWNDAIRSYYCKCN
;
A
#
# COMPACT_ATOMS: atom_id res chain seq x y z
N HIS A 1 -48.11 12.23 -13.68
CA HIS A 1 -47.56 11.32 -12.65
C HIS A 1 -46.59 10.38 -13.32
N LEU A 2 -45.31 10.39 -12.93
CA LEU A 2 -44.33 9.29 -13.03
C LEU A 2 -42.96 9.88 -12.63
N LEU A 3 -42.69 9.94 -11.32
CA LEU A 3 -41.34 10.15 -10.79
C LEU A 3 -40.87 8.80 -10.28
N SER A 4 -39.99 8.16 -11.04
CA SER A 4 -39.36 6.89 -10.68
C SER A 4 -38.24 7.14 -9.64
N PRO A 5 -38.17 6.37 -8.54
CA PRO A 5 -37.11 6.51 -7.56
C PRO A 5 -35.83 5.81 -8.07
N VAL A 6 -34.71 6.54 -8.11
CA VAL A 6 -33.39 5.95 -8.36
C VAL A 6 -32.92 5.30 -7.06
N LEU A 7 -33.03 3.98 -6.98
CA LEU A 7 -32.48 3.16 -5.92
C LEU A 7 -30.96 3.10 -6.10
N ALA A 8 -30.20 3.84 -5.29
CA ALA A 8 -28.76 3.74 -5.26
C ALA A 8 -28.35 2.41 -4.61
N ALA A 9 -27.96 1.44 -5.45
CA ALA A 9 -27.39 0.19 -5.00
C ALA A 9 -26.02 0.46 -4.36
N VAL A 10 -25.93 0.37 -3.04
CA VAL A 10 -24.64 0.28 -2.32
C VAL A 10 -24.10 -1.12 -2.59
N LEU A 11 -23.26 -1.25 -3.63
CA LEU A 11 -22.49 -2.45 -3.85
C LEU A 11 -21.37 -2.49 -2.81
N ALA A 12 -21.59 -3.28 -1.76
CA ALA A 12 -20.49 -3.76 -0.91
C ALA A 12 -19.65 -4.74 -1.74
N VAL A 13 -18.65 -4.22 -2.45
CA VAL A 13 -17.72 -5.03 -3.25
C VAL A 13 -16.70 -5.68 -2.31
N CYS A 14 -17.02 -6.86 -1.80
CA CYS A 14 -16.02 -7.79 -1.27
C CYS A 14 -15.30 -8.47 -2.45
N GLY A 15 -14.28 -7.77 -2.97
CA GLY A 15 -13.36 -8.18 -4.03
C GLY A 15 -12.40 -7.01 -4.25
N ALA A 16 -11.48 -6.81 -3.30
CA ALA A 16 -11.05 -5.46 -2.92
C ALA A 16 -10.11 -4.81 -3.95
N GLN A 17 -10.73 -4.06 -4.88
CA GLN A 17 -10.16 -2.85 -5.44
C GLN A 17 -9.50 -2.06 -4.29
N CYS A 18 -8.20 -1.83 -4.39
CA CYS A 18 -7.39 -1.24 -3.33
C CYS A 18 -8.08 -0.03 -2.69
N PRO A 19 -7.99 0.14 -1.36
CA PRO A 19 -8.56 1.32 -0.72
C PRO A 19 -7.94 2.56 -1.34
N THR A 20 -8.74 3.61 -1.51
CA THR A 20 -8.20 4.87 -1.99
C THR A 20 -7.28 5.47 -0.93
N ALA A 21 -6.33 6.31 -1.34
CA ALA A 21 -5.46 7.02 -0.42
C ALA A 21 -6.22 7.90 0.60
N ALA A 22 -7.47 8.30 0.29
CA ALA A 22 -8.32 9.08 1.19
C ALA A 22 -9.04 8.21 2.23
N ASP A 23 -9.30 6.95 1.88
CA ASP A 23 -10.07 6.00 2.69
C ASP A 23 -9.19 5.08 3.55
N LEU A 24 -7.87 5.30 3.57
CA LEU A 24 -6.92 4.60 4.43
C LEU A 24 -7.18 4.89 5.91
N LYS A 25 -8.11 4.12 6.48
CA LYS A 25 -8.45 4.10 7.89
C LYS A 25 -8.43 2.64 8.37
N PRO A 26 -7.64 2.30 9.40
CA PRO A 26 -7.73 1.02 10.06
C PRO A 26 -9.06 0.97 10.83
N ALA A 27 -9.53 -0.24 11.14
CA ALA A 27 -10.76 -0.46 11.90
C ALA A 27 -10.81 0.31 13.24
N ASN A 28 -9.65 0.74 13.75
CA ASN A 28 -9.48 1.50 14.99
C ASN A 28 -9.52 3.03 14.83
N GLY A 29 -9.85 3.55 13.63
CA GLY A 29 -10.10 4.97 13.37
C GLY A 29 -8.87 5.89 13.30
N THR A 30 -7.66 5.36 13.47
CA THR A 30 -6.40 6.15 13.46
C THR A 30 -5.93 6.44 12.04
N ARG A 31 -5.48 7.67 11.71
CA ARG A 31 -4.95 7.96 10.35
C ARG A 31 -3.76 7.06 10.02
N LEU A 32 -3.77 6.38 8.86
CA LEU A 32 -2.61 5.64 8.36
C LEU A 32 -1.79 6.48 7.37
N CYS A 33 -0.49 6.26 7.39
CA CYS A 33 0.44 6.85 6.43
C CYS A 33 0.53 5.97 5.18
N ALA A 34 0.60 4.66 5.36
CA ALA A 34 0.54 3.70 4.28
C ALA A 34 -0.05 2.37 4.77
N GLN A 35 -0.44 1.53 3.82
CA GLN A 35 -0.82 0.15 4.04
C GLN A 35 -0.08 -0.71 3.03
N LEU A 36 0.64 -1.72 3.52
CA LEU A 36 1.41 -2.65 2.70
C LEU A 36 0.68 -3.99 2.63
N TYR A 37 0.78 -4.68 1.50
CA TYR A 37 0.16 -5.99 1.29
C TYR A 37 1.14 -6.95 0.63
N THR A 38 0.94 -8.24 0.89
CA THR A 38 1.81 -9.30 0.34
C THR A 38 1.22 -10.01 -0.87
N GLU A 39 -0.07 -9.84 -1.15
CA GLU A 39 -0.71 -10.53 -2.26
C GLU A 39 -0.20 -10.01 -3.61
N ASP A 40 0.37 -10.92 -4.40
CA ASP A 40 0.71 -10.70 -5.81
C ASP A 40 -0.31 -11.40 -6.69
N SER A 41 -1.23 -10.63 -7.27
CA SER A 41 -2.22 -11.17 -8.20
C SER A 41 -2.04 -10.60 -9.61
N VAL A 42 -2.29 -11.45 -10.61
CA VAL A 42 -2.44 -11.01 -12.01
C VAL A 42 -3.71 -10.15 -12.17
N TYR A 43 -4.68 -10.32 -11.27
CA TYR A 43 -5.93 -9.58 -11.26
C TYR A 43 -5.82 -8.35 -10.33
N TYR A 44 -5.91 -7.14 -10.89
CA TYR A 44 -5.73 -5.88 -10.15
C TYR A 44 -6.70 -5.71 -8.98
N ASP A 45 -7.91 -6.26 -9.08
CA ASP A 45 -8.95 -6.26 -8.04
C ASP A 45 -8.61 -7.17 -6.84
N ARG A 46 -7.50 -7.90 -6.88
CA ARG A 46 -7.06 -8.81 -5.81
C ARG A 46 -5.72 -8.44 -5.19
N CYS A 47 -5.03 -7.41 -5.68
CA CYS A 47 -3.67 -7.11 -5.25
C CYS A 47 -3.56 -6.51 -3.84
N CYS A 48 -4.58 -5.78 -3.37
CA CYS A 48 -4.61 -5.19 -2.02
C CYS A 48 -5.38 -6.08 -1.04
N ALA A 49 -5.06 -7.38 -1.05
CA ALA A 49 -5.68 -8.40 -0.21
C ALA A 49 -4.62 -9.17 0.58
N GLY A 50 -5.04 -10.26 1.23
CA GLY A 50 -4.16 -11.12 2.01
C GLY A 50 -3.64 -10.45 3.28
N ASN A 51 -2.37 -10.71 3.62
CA ASN A 51 -1.74 -10.10 4.78
C ASN A 51 -1.52 -8.62 4.54
N SER A 52 -1.85 -7.81 5.55
CA SER A 52 -1.75 -6.36 5.46
C SER A 52 -0.98 -5.79 6.66
N LEU A 53 -0.05 -4.87 6.42
CA LEU A 53 0.72 -4.18 7.44
C LEU A 53 0.37 -2.69 7.43
N ALA A 54 -0.27 -2.26 8.52
CA ALA A 54 -0.64 -0.87 8.73
C ALA A 54 0.59 -0.06 9.14
N VAL A 55 0.86 1.03 8.42
CA VAL A 55 2.00 1.93 8.68
C VAL A 55 1.49 3.24 9.27
N PRO A 56 1.75 3.52 10.56
CA PRO A 56 1.34 4.77 11.17
C PRO A 56 2.16 5.97 10.66
N PRO A 57 1.64 7.20 10.75
CA PRO A 57 2.40 8.42 10.49
C PRO A 57 3.65 8.51 11.37
N GLY A 58 4.79 8.85 10.77
CA GLY A 58 6.07 8.94 11.46
C GLY A 58 6.75 7.60 11.72
N ALA A 59 6.17 6.48 11.26
CA ALA A 59 6.77 5.17 11.43
C ALA A 59 8.15 5.12 10.76
N ASP A 60 9.17 4.81 11.55
CA ASP A 60 10.54 4.63 11.11
C ASP A 60 10.99 3.20 11.44
N VAL A 61 11.06 2.36 10.41
CA VAL A 61 11.27 0.92 10.54
C VAL A 61 12.53 0.53 9.74
N PRO A 62 13.72 0.61 10.35
CA PRO A 62 14.97 0.17 9.72
C PRO A 62 15.03 -1.36 9.56
N TYR A 63 14.26 -2.13 10.33
CA TYR A 63 14.19 -3.59 10.23
C TYR A 63 12.71 -4.01 10.23
N MET A 64 12.26 -4.60 9.13
CA MET A 64 10.87 -5.04 9.03
C MET A 64 10.55 -6.16 10.04
N PRO A 65 9.28 -6.26 10.48
CA PRO A 65 8.82 -7.38 11.29
C PRO A 65 9.10 -8.73 10.61
N THR A 66 9.26 -9.78 11.41
CA THR A 66 9.41 -11.15 10.91
C THR A 66 8.28 -11.52 9.96
N GLY A 67 8.62 -12.10 8.80
CA GLY A 67 7.64 -12.50 7.78
C GLY A 67 7.16 -11.36 6.87
N TRP A 68 7.76 -10.17 6.93
CA TRP A 68 7.43 -9.04 6.03
C TRP A 68 8.58 -8.60 5.14
N ALA A 69 9.81 -8.89 5.55
CA ALA A 69 11.02 -8.45 4.87
C ALA A 69 11.14 -9.08 3.48
N GLY A 70 10.81 -8.30 2.44
CA GLY A 70 10.82 -8.76 1.05
C GLY A 70 9.62 -9.62 0.68
N GLU A 71 8.45 -9.31 1.24
CA GLU A 71 7.19 -10.00 0.93
C GLU A 71 6.13 -9.01 0.41
N VAL A 72 6.45 -7.71 0.34
CA VAL A 72 5.48 -6.68 -0.04
C VAL A 72 5.38 -6.62 -1.56
N SER A 73 4.17 -6.79 -2.06
CA SER A 73 3.85 -6.85 -3.50
C SER A 73 2.93 -5.71 -3.96
N SER A 74 2.19 -5.11 -3.04
CA SER A 74 1.37 -3.92 -3.30
C SER A 74 1.32 -3.00 -2.09
N LEU A 75 1.03 -1.72 -2.32
CA LEU A 75 0.89 -0.74 -1.25
C LEU A 75 -0.05 0.42 -1.61
N VAL A 76 -0.59 1.05 -0.59
CA VAL A 76 -1.32 2.32 -0.71
C VAL A 76 -0.68 3.32 0.24
N VAL A 77 -0.40 4.53 -0.27
CA VAL A 77 0.09 5.66 0.54
C VAL A 77 -1.04 6.66 0.73
N GLY A 78 -1.28 7.05 1.98
CA GLY A 78 -2.33 7.97 2.38
C GLY A 78 -2.14 9.37 1.84
N THR A 79 -3.23 10.13 1.77
CA THR A 79 -3.19 11.54 1.37
C THR A 79 -2.27 12.37 2.26
N ARG A 80 -1.50 13.26 1.62
CA ARG A 80 -0.45 14.11 2.25
C ARG A 80 0.63 13.31 2.98
N CYS A 81 0.82 12.05 2.61
CA CYS A 81 1.89 11.21 3.12
C CYS A 81 2.83 10.79 1.99
N GLU A 82 4.06 10.46 2.38
CA GLU A 82 5.10 9.90 1.52
C GLU A 82 5.72 8.71 2.25
N LEU A 83 5.85 7.59 1.55
CA LEU A 83 6.53 6.41 2.03
C LEU A 83 7.88 6.29 1.33
N THR A 84 8.95 6.38 2.09
CA THR A 84 10.30 6.04 1.64
C THR A 84 10.60 4.60 1.99
N VAL A 85 11.10 3.82 1.03
CA VAL A 85 11.47 2.42 1.25
C VAL A 85 12.90 2.15 0.78
N TRP A 86 13.50 1.11 1.36
CA TRP A 86 14.82 0.64 0.97
C TRP A 86 14.87 -0.86 0.74
N SER A 87 15.76 -1.27 -0.17
CA SER A 87 15.88 -2.67 -0.58
C SER A 87 16.72 -3.53 0.37
N ARG A 88 17.38 -2.94 1.38
CA ARG A 88 18.10 -3.65 2.43
C ARG A 88 17.64 -3.13 3.80
N ALA A 89 17.83 -3.96 4.82
CA ALA A 89 17.65 -3.56 6.20
C ALA A 89 18.64 -2.44 6.58
N GLY A 90 18.33 -1.71 7.65
CA GLY A 90 19.11 -0.55 8.09
C GLY A 90 19.03 0.65 7.14
N LYS A 91 17.96 0.76 6.34
CA LYS A 91 17.77 1.82 5.32
C LYS A 91 18.89 1.87 4.26
N GLY A 92 19.36 0.70 3.85
CA GLY A 92 20.45 0.56 2.86
C GLY A 92 19.99 0.09 1.48
N GLY A 93 20.89 0.15 0.49
CA GLY A 93 20.63 -0.34 -0.86
C GLY A 93 19.89 0.68 -1.74
N SER A 94 19.04 0.20 -2.64
CA SER A 94 18.22 1.07 -3.49
C SER A 94 17.12 1.72 -2.67
N THR A 95 16.77 2.96 -3.01
CA THR A 95 15.71 3.75 -2.34
C THR A 95 14.61 4.11 -3.32
N LYS A 96 13.36 4.16 -2.85
CA LYS A 96 12.21 4.66 -3.61
C LYS A 96 11.31 5.49 -2.71
N HIS A 97 10.82 6.58 -3.28
CA HIS A 97 9.81 7.44 -2.69
C HIS A 97 8.48 7.16 -3.38
N PHE A 98 7.47 6.80 -2.59
CA PHE A 98 6.09 6.63 -3.03
C PHE A 98 5.26 7.80 -2.50
N SER A 99 4.72 8.60 -3.42
CA SER A 99 3.76 9.66 -3.09
C SER A 99 2.38 9.06 -2.80
N ALA A 100 1.50 9.85 -2.20
CA ALA A 100 0.09 9.49 -2.00
C ALA A 100 -0.54 8.86 -3.25
N GLY A 101 -1.16 7.69 -3.10
CA GLY A 101 -1.70 6.93 -4.21
C GLY A 101 -1.77 5.43 -3.96
N VAL A 102 -2.24 4.70 -4.96
CA VAL A 102 -2.37 3.24 -4.97
C VAL A 102 -1.33 2.65 -5.90
N TYR A 103 -0.58 1.67 -5.42
CA TYR A 103 0.45 0.95 -6.16
C TYR A 103 0.12 -0.54 -6.08
N PRO A 104 -0.78 -1.02 -6.97
CA PRO A 104 -1.32 -2.37 -6.86
C PRO A 104 -0.29 -3.44 -7.22
N ARG A 105 0.76 -3.11 -7.99
CA ARG A 105 1.76 -4.07 -8.46
C ARG A 105 3.15 -3.47 -8.42
N LEU A 106 3.96 -3.88 -7.45
CA LEU A 106 5.33 -3.38 -7.32
C LEU A 106 6.28 -3.94 -8.39
N GLN A 107 5.87 -4.99 -9.11
CA GLN A 107 6.55 -5.52 -10.30
C GLN A 107 6.64 -4.47 -11.42
N GLU A 108 5.67 -3.56 -11.48
CA GLU A 108 5.63 -2.49 -12.48
C GLU A 108 6.52 -1.30 -12.08
N VAL A 109 6.95 -1.26 -10.81
CA VAL A 109 7.75 -0.18 -10.26
C VAL A 109 9.23 -0.55 -10.39
N ARG A 110 9.90 0.04 -11.37
CA ARG A 110 11.32 -0.24 -11.64
C ARG A 110 12.24 0.08 -10.46
N ARG A 111 13.22 -0.80 -10.27
CA ARG A 111 14.36 -0.68 -9.34
C ARG A 111 15.67 -0.92 -10.09
N GLY A 112 16.05 0.02 -10.94
CA GLY A 112 17.17 -0.13 -11.86
C GLY A 112 16.74 -0.77 -13.19
N LEU A 113 17.69 -1.34 -13.93
CA LEU A 113 17.47 -1.76 -15.32
C LEU A 113 16.73 -3.10 -15.48
N PHE A 114 16.97 -4.06 -14.57
CA PHE A 114 16.46 -5.44 -14.67
C PHE A 114 15.72 -5.92 -13.42
N ARG A 115 15.34 -5.01 -12.53
CA ARG A 115 14.68 -5.34 -11.26
C ARG A 115 13.53 -4.39 -11.02
N ASP A 116 12.61 -4.81 -10.18
CA ASP A 116 11.47 -4.05 -9.71
C ASP A 116 11.42 -4.06 -8.17
N TRP A 117 10.36 -3.47 -7.62
CA TRP A 117 10.15 -3.32 -6.19
C TRP A 117 9.33 -4.43 -5.56
N ASN A 118 8.86 -5.41 -6.33
CA ASN A 118 8.17 -6.57 -5.79
C ASN A 118 9.11 -7.35 -4.88
N ASP A 119 8.62 -7.74 -3.70
CA ASP A 119 9.37 -8.54 -2.72
C ASP A 119 10.74 -7.94 -2.34
N ALA A 120 10.90 -6.63 -2.55
CA ALA A 120 12.19 -5.96 -2.41
C ALA A 120 12.28 -5.08 -1.16
N ILE A 121 11.14 -4.66 -0.60
CA ILE A 121 11.11 -3.73 0.54
C ILE A 121 11.62 -4.45 1.80
N ARG A 122 12.64 -3.88 2.44
CA ARG A 122 13.27 -4.44 3.66
C ARG A 122 13.35 -3.45 4.82
N SER A 123 13.10 -2.17 4.56
CA SER A 123 12.93 -1.12 5.57
C SER A 123 12.12 0.04 4.97
N TYR A 124 11.50 0.84 5.83
CA TYR A 124 10.68 1.96 5.41
C TYR A 124 10.65 3.10 6.43
N TYR A 125 10.29 4.28 5.95
CA TYR A 125 9.99 5.46 6.74
C TYR A 125 8.80 6.16 6.12
N CYS A 126 7.82 6.51 6.94
CA CYS A 126 6.59 7.12 6.47
C CYS A 126 6.39 8.50 7.10
N LYS A 127 6.31 9.53 6.28
CA LYS A 127 6.13 10.92 6.70
C LYS A 127 4.79 11.43 6.20
N CYS A 128 4.02 12.09 7.07
CA CYS A 128 2.81 12.82 6.69
C CYS A 128 2.95 14.29 7.05
N ASN A 129 2.36 15.15 6.21
CA ASN A 129 2.19 16.58 6.45
C ASN A 129 0.72 16.92 6.74
#